data_AF-A0A397DYR9-F1
#
_entry.id   AF-A0A397DYR9-F1
#
_cell.length_a   1.000
_cell.length_b   1.000
_cell.length_c   1.000
_cell.angle_alpha   90.00
_cell.angle_beta   90.00
_cell.angle_gamma   90.00
#
_symmetry.space_group_name_H-M   'P 1'
#
loop_
_entity.id
_entity.type
_entity.pdbx_description
1 polymer ?
#
loop_
_entity_poly.entity_id
_entity_poly.type
_entity_poly.pdbx_seq_one_letter_code
_entity_poly.pdbx_strand_id
1 'polypeptide(L)' 'AGGYVYVCGATLMGTDVHKAFVELVQTHGAKSVVDATRYVQDLQHNHRYIQELWSA' A
#
# COMPACT_ATOMS: atom_id res chain seq x y z
N ALA A 1 3.39 2.60 -18.46
CA ALA A 1 4.28 3.01 -17.35
C ALA A 1 3.57 2.70 -16.03
N GLY A 2 4.31 2.32 -14.98
CA GLY A 2 3.75 2.06 -13.65
C GLY A 2 3.93 3.26 -12.71
N GLY A 3 3.00 3.44 -11.76
CA GLY A 3 3.08 4.51 -10.76
C GLY A 3 3.93 4.15 -9.54
N TYR A 4 4.25 5.19 -8.75
CA TYR A 4 4.89 5.13 -7.43
C TYR A 4 3.96 5.74 -6.39
N VAL A 5 3.93 5.19 -5.19
CA VAL A 5 3.12 5.69 -4.06
C VAL A 5 4.04 5.94 -2.87
N TYR A 6 3.96 7.14 -2.30
CA TYR A 6 4.74 7.57 -1.15
C TYR A 6 3.79 8.02 -0.04
N VAL A 7 3.98 7.49 1.17
CA VAL A 7 3.17 7.81 2.34
C VAL A 7 4.08 8.31 3.45
N CYS A 8 3.80 9.49 3.99
CA CYS A 8 4.63 10.14 5.00
C CYS A 8 3.73 10.68 6.11
N GLY A 9 4.08 10.42 7.38
CA GLY A 9 3.27 10.89 8.52
C GLY A 9 3.30 9.96 9.73
N ALA A 10 2.23 10.04 10.53
CA ALA A 10 2.07 9.20 11.71
C ALA A 10 1.96 7.70 11.34
N THR A 11 2.56 6.82 12.14
CA THR A 11 2.48 5.35 11.96
C THR A 11 1.05 4.82 11.87
N LEU A 12 0.13 5.38 12.68
CA LEU A 12 -1.29 5.01 12.63
C LEU A 12 -1.92 5.38 11.29
N MET A 13 -1.67 6.61 10.80
CA MET A 13 -2.15 7.04 9.48
C MET A 13 -1.58 6.16 8.36
N GLY A 14 -0.27 5.87 8.39
CA GLY A 14 0.35 5.01 7.38
C GLY A 14 -0.20 3.59 7.36
N THR A 15 -0.59 3.05 8.53
CA THR A 15 -1.25 1.76 8.63
C THR A 15 -2.63 1.77 7.98
N ASP A 16 -3.41 2.84 8.19
CA ASP A 16 -4.75 2.95 7.61
C ASP A 16 -4.70 3.22 6.10
N VAL A 17 -3.74 4.01 5.62
CA VAL A 17 -3.49 4.18 4.18
C VAL A 17 -3.11 2.84 3.53
N HIS A 18 -2.30 2.01 4.19
CA HIS A 18 -1.97 0.69 3.68
C HIS A 18 -3.21 -0.19 3.49
N LYS A 19 -4.09 -0.25 4.50
CA LYS A 19 -5.35 -1.02 4.40
C LYS A 19 -6.23 -0.51 3.27
N ALA A 20 -6.44 0.81 3.19
CA ALA A 20 -7.23 1.43 2.13
C ALA A 20 -6.65 1.16 0.74
N PHE A 21 -5.32 1.12 0.61
CA PHE A 21 -4.66 0.83 -0.66
C PHE A 21 -4.82 -0.64 -1.08
N VAL A 22 -4.75 -1.58 -0.13
CA VAL A 22 -5.07 -3.00 -0.40
C VAL A 22 -6.54 -3.14 -0.83
N GLU A 23 -7.49 -2.46 -0.17
CA GLU A 23 -8.90 -2.47 -0.55
C GLU A 23 -9.14 -1.89 -1.97
N LEU A 24 -8.41 -0.84 -2.34
CA LEU A 24 -8.46 -0.25 -3.69
C LEU A 24 -7.98 -1.28 -4.72
N VAL A 25 -6.86 -1.96 -4.46
CA VAL A 25 -6.33 -3.00 -5.33
C VAL A 25 -7.28 -4.20 -5.42
N GLN A 26 -7.93 -4.58 -4.32
CA GLN A 26 -8.94 -5.64 -4.31
C GLN A 26 -10.12 -5.28 -5.22
N THR A 27 -10.72 -4.11 -4.98
CA THR A 27 -11.93 -3.63 -5.66
C THR A 27 -11.69 -3.38 -7.15
N HIS A 28 -10.66 -2.61 -7.50
CA HIS A 28 -10.44 -2.16 -8.87
C HIS A 28 -9.51 -3.10 -9.66
N GLY A 29 -8.72 -3.92 -8.97
CA GLY A 29 -7.90 -4.97 -9.59
C GLY A 29 -8.60 -6.31 -9.75
N ALA A 30 -9.86 -6.44 -9.28
CA ALA A 30 -10.62 -7.68 -9.23
C ALA A 30 -9.82 -8.84 -8.59
N LYS A 31 -9.11 -8.54 -7.50
CA LYS A 31 -8.25 -9.50 -6.79
C LYS A 31 -8.94 -10.02 -5.54
N SER A 32 -8.56 -11.22 -5.10
CA SER A 32 -8.84 -11.65 -3.73
C SER A 32 -8.08 -10.75 -2.73
N VAL A 33 -8.50 -10.72 -1.47
CA VAL A 33 -7.76 -9.98 -0.42
C VAL A 33 -6.30 -10.47 -0.30
N VAL A 34 -6.06 -11.76 -0.48
CA VAL A 34 -4.72 -12.37 -0.43
C VAL A 34 -3.87 -11.88 -1.59
N ASP A 35 -4.42 -11.88 -2.81
CA ASP A 35 -3.70 -11.43 -4.00
C ASP A 35 -3.51 -9.91 -4.03
N ALA A 36 -4.45 -9.15 -3.49
CA ALA A 36 -4.33 -7.70 -3.35
C ALA A 36 -3.22 -7.33 -2.35
N THR A 37 -3.18 -8.02 -1.21
CA THR A 37 -2.11 -7.86 -0.21
C THR A 37 -0.75 -8.21 -0.81
N ARG A 38 -0.65 -9.36 -1.50
CA ARG A 38 0.60 -9.76 -2.17
C ARG A 38 1.04 -8.75 -3.22
N TYR A 39 0.11 -8.22 -4.00
CA TYR A 39 0.43 -7.18 -4.99
C TYR A 39 1.00 -5.90 -4.34
N VAL A 40 0.43 -5.45 -3.22
CA VAL A 40 0.96 -4.27 -2.50
C VAL A 40 2.34 -4.59 -1.89
N GLN A 41 2.56 -5.80 -1.38
CA GLN A 41 3.88 -6.26 -0.92
C GLN A 41 4.90 -6.29 -2.05
N ASP A 42 4.51 -6.74 -3.25
CA ASP A 42 5.38 -6.71 -4.43
C ASP A 42 5.75 -5.26 -4.80
N LEU A 43 4.82 -4.31 -4.67
CA LEU A 43 5.14 -2.89 -4.88
C LEU A 43 6.16 -2.38 -3.85
N GLN A 44 6.07 -2.79 -2.59
CA GLN A 44 7.07 -2.44 -1.57
C GLN A 44 8.44 -3.05 -1.90
N HIS A 45 8.47 -4.34 -2.24
CA HIS A 45 9.69 -5.05 -2.61
C HIS A 45 10.39 -4.42 -3.82
N ASN A 46 9.62 -3.93 -4.79
CA ASN A 46 10.12 -3.27 -5.98
C ASN A 46 10.37 -1.76 -5.80
N HIS A 47 10.37 -1.23 -4.57
CA HIS A 47 10.57 0.20 -4.27
C HIS A 47 9.56 1.14 -4.97
N ARG A 48 8.31 0.68 -5.13
CA ARG A 48 7.21 1.41 -5.78
C ARG A 48 6.07 1.78 -4.83
N TYR A 49 6.07 1.25 -3.61
CA TYR A 49 5.24 1.71 -2.49
C TYR A 49 6.12 1.90 -1.27
N ILE A 50 6.31 3.15 -0.84
CA ILE A 50 7.27 3.54 0.18
C ILE A 50 6.53 4.28 1.30
N GLN A 51 6.85 3.92 2.55
CA GLN A 51 6.26 4.54 3.74
C GLN A 51 7.38 5.08 4.64
N GLU A 52 7.35 6.39 4.89
CA GLU A 52 8.25 7.12 5.79
C GLU A 52 7.43 7.56 7.01
N LEU A 53 7.41 6.73 8.05
CA LEU A 53 6.47 6.87 9.16
C LEU A 53 7.18 7.09 10.50
N TRP A 54 6.53 7.83 11.39
CA TRP A 54 6.99 8.03 12.76
C TRP A 54 5.87 7.88 13.78
N SER A 55 6.22 7.44 14.98
CA SER A 55 5.35 7.56 16.13
C SER A 55 5.24 9.04 16.50
N ALA A 56 4.03 9.58 16.37
CA ALA A 56 3.70 10.95 16.78
C ALA A 56 3.30 10.99 18.26
#